data_AF-A0A355SYY1-F1
#
_entry.id   AF-A0A355SYY1-F1
#
_cell.length_a   1.000
_cell.length_b   1.000
_cell.length_c   1.000
_cell.angle_alpha   90.00
_cell.angle_beta   90.00
_cell.angle_gamma   90.00
#
_symmetry.space_group_name_H-M   'P 1'
#
loop_
_entity.id
_entity.type
_entity.pdbx_description
1 polymer ?
#
loop_
_entity_poly.entity_id
_entity_poly.type
_entity_poly.pdbx_seq_one_letter_code
_entity_poly.pdbx_strand_id
1 'polypeptide(L)'
;MATFFGALFAGQLVSIYVFDQVRGIPWWRAPFYGALFGGLIFAGFFYGQMAYGAEEPWANRLAVMAGIYAGAAFLNVFIYWALRSLIRPLPGFGGA
;
A
#
# COMPACT_ATOMS: atom_id res chain seq x y z
N MET A 1 -7.46 9.54 -17.23
CA MET A 1 -7.33 10.31 -15.96
C MET A 1 -8.27 9.79 -14.87
N ALA A 2 -9.58 9.72 -15.09
CA ALA A 2 -10.54 9.23 -14.07
C ALA A 2 -10.17 7.86 -13.47
N THR A 3 -9.79 6.90 -14.32
CA THR A 3 -9.31 5.56 -13.92
C THR A 3 -8.15 5.60 -12.92
N PHE A 4 -7.14 6.42 -13.22
CA PHE A 4 -5.96 6.56 -12.38
C PHE A 4 -6.34 7.12 -11.01
N PHE A 5 -7.08 8.23 -10.99
CA PHE A 5 -7.48 8.88 -9.73
C PHE A 5 -8.43 8.00 -8.91
N GLY A 6 -9.36 7.29 -9.55
CA GLY A 6 -10.27 6.36 -8.87
C GLY A 6 -9.53 5.18 -8.24
N ALA A 7 -8.62 4.56 -8.99
CA ALA A 7 -7.78 3.48 -8.46
C ALA A 7 -6.86 3.97 -7.34
N LEU A 8 -6.27 5.17 -7.49
CA LEU A 8 -5.42 5.79 -6.47
C LEU A 8 -6.22 6.05 -5.20
N PHE A 9 -7.39 6.67 -5.32
CA PHE A 9 -8.26 6.95 -4.19
C PHE A 9 -8.66 5.67 -3.44
N ALA A 10 -9.08 4.62 -4.16
CA ALA A 10 -9.39 3.33 -3.57
C ALA A 10 -8.18 2.70 -2.85
N GLY A 11 -7.00 2.72 -3.48
CA GLY A 11 -5.77 2.23 -2.86
C GLY A 11 -5.39 2.98 -1.58
N GLN A 12 -5.55 4.31 -1.57
CA GLN A 12 -5.27 5.14 -0.38
C GLN A 12 -6.28 4.85 0.75
N LEU A 13 -7.57 4.69 0.44
CA LEU A 13 -8.57 4.31 1.43
C LEU A 13 -8.26 2.96 2.08
N VAL A 14 -7.87 1.97 1.27
CA VAL A 14 -7.46 0.65 1.78
C VAL A 14 -6.18 0.77 2.60
N SER A 15 -5.21 1.57 2.17
CA SER A 15 -3.98 1.80 2.93
C SER A 15 -4.27 2.32 4.34
N ILE A 16 -5.11 3.35 4.46
CA ILE A 16 -5.47 3.93 5.76
C ILE A 16 -6.28 2.93 6.60
N TYR A 17 -7.29 2.30 6.00
CA TYR A 17 -8.13 1.32 6.69
C TYR A 17 -7.30 0.17 7.27
N VAL A 18 -6.44 -0.46 6.47
CA VAL A 18 -5.58 -1.56 6.92
C VAL A 18 -4.60 -1.08 7.97
N PHE A 19 -3.96 0.08 7.76
CA PHE A 19 -3.04 0.67 8.74
C PHE A 19 -3.71 0.83 10.10
N ASP A 20 -4.94 1.36 10.15
CA ASP A 20 -5.67 1.56 11.39
C ASP A 20 -6.11 0.26 12.07
N GLN A 21 -6.35 -0.81 11.32
CA GLN A 21 -6.68 -2.12 11.89
C GLN A 21 -5.45 -2.83 12.48
N VAL A 22 -4.27 -2.64 11.89
CA VAL A 22 -3.05 -3.36 12.28
C VAL A 22 -2.04 -2.52 13.04
N ARG A 23 -2.35 -1.24 13.34
CA ARG A 23 -1.57 -0.41 14.27
C ARG A 23 -1.56 -1.08 15.64
N GLY A 24 -0.38 -1.16 16.24
CA GLY A 24 -0.16 -2.24 17.18
C GLY A 24 1.28 -2.34 17.64
N ILE A 25 1.47 -3.05 18.75
CA ILE A 25 2.64 -3.91 18.86
C ILE A 25 2.32 -5.19 18.07
N PRO A 26 3.19 -5.63 17.14
CA PRO A 26 4.45 -5.00 16.73
C PRO A 26 4.28 -3.90 15.68
N TRP A 27 4.99 -2.78 15.87
CA TRP A 27 4.83 -1.52 15.12
C TRP A 27 5.03 -1.63 13.60
N TRP A 28 5.81 -2.61 13.14
CA TRP A 28 6.15 -2.76 11.72
C TRP A 28 4.97 -3.23 10.87
N ARG A 29 3.95 -3.85 11.49
CA ARG A 29 2.79 -4.41 10.77
C ARG A 29 2.01 -3.33 10.05
N ALA A 30 1.73 -2.22 10.73
CA ALA A 30 0.97 -1.11 10.16
C ALA A 30 1.59 -0.50 8.89
N PRO A 31 2.84 -0.03 8.89
CA PRO A 31 3.45 0.53 7.69
C PRO A 31 3.66 -0.51 6.58
N PHE A 32 3.87 -1.79 6.91
CA PHE A 32 3.99 -2.84 5.91
C PHE A 32 2.66 -3.16 5.23
N TYR A 33 1.66 -3.61 6.01
CA TYR A 33 0.40 -4.09 5.47
C TYR A 33 -0.43 -2.96 4.86
N GLY A 34 -0.40 -1.75 5.43
CA GLY A 34 -1.07 -0.59 4.84
C GLY A 34 -0.54 -0.30 3.43
N ALA A 35 0.78 -0.18 3.28
CA ALA A 35 1.40 0.08 1.98
C ALA A 35 1.21 -1.07 0.99
N LEU A 36 1.35 -2.32 1.45
CA LEU A 36 1.20 -3.51 0.60
C LEU A 36 -0.22 -3.61 0.04
N PHE A 37 -1.24 -3.62 0.90
CA PHE A 37 -2.63 -3.79 0.44
C PHE A 37 -3.12 -2.56 -0.34
N GLY A 38 -2.73 -1.35 0.06
CA GLY A 38 -3.06 -0.14 -0.70
C GLY A 38 -2.47 -0.16 -2.11
N GLY A 39 -1.20 -0.55 -2.25
CA GLY A 39 -0.52 -0.67 -3.54
C GLY A 39 -1.10 -1.79 -4.42
N LEU A 40 -1.43 -2.94 -3.83
CA LEU A 40 -2.06 -4.06 -4.55
C LEU A 40 -3.45 -3.72 -5.06
N ILE A 41 -4.27 -3.03 -4.27
CA ILE A 41 -5.61 -2.58 -4.70
C ILE A 41 -5.51 -1.54 -5.80
N PHE A 42 -4.59 -0.57 -5.66
CA PHE A 42 -4.31 0.38 -6.74
C PHE A 42 -3.94 -0.35 -8.05
N ALA A 43 -2.95 -1.26 -7.99
CA ALA A 43 -2.50 -1.99 -9.15
C ALA A 43 -3.62 -2.83 -9.77
N GLY A 44 -4.38 -3.55 -8.94
CA GLY A 44 -5.49 -4.38 -9.36
C GLY A 44 -6.58 -3.59 -10.09
N PHE A 45 -6.99 -2.44 -9.55
CA PHE A 45 -8.01 -1.61 -10.18
C PHE A 45 -7.49 -0.90 -11.43
N PHE A 46 -6.29 -0.35 -11.39
CA PHE A 46 -5.72 0.37 -12.53
C PHE A 46 -5.45 -0.55 -13.73
N TYR A 47 -4.71 -1.65 -13.52
CA TYR A 47 -4.37 -2.59 -14.59
C TYR A 47 -5.54 -3.51 -14.96
N GLY A 48 -6.41 -3.85 -14.00
CA GLY A 48 -7.64 -4.59 -14.28
C GLY A 48 -8.60 -3.80 -15.16
N GLN A 49 -8.68 -2.48 -14.99
CA GLN A 49 -9.44 -1.64 -15.91
C GLN A 49 -8.78 -1.57 -17.30
N MET A 50 -7.45 -1.50 -17.37
CA MET A 50 -6.72 -1.55 -18.66
C MET A 50 -6.91 -2.87 -19.41
N ALA A 51 -7.23 -3.97 -18.72
CA ALA A 51 -7.53 -5.25 -19.37
C ALA A 51 -8.78 -5.19 -20.26
N TYR A 52 -9.71 -4.27 -19.99
CA TYR A 52 -10.91 -4.07 -20.81
C TYR A 52 -10.54 -3.31 -22.10
N GLY A 53 -10.34 -4.06 -23.18
CA GLY A 53 -10.14 -3.53 -24.52
C GLY A 53 -8.68 -3.45 -24.98
N ALA A 54 -7.74 -4.04 -24.25
CA ALA A 54 -6.34 -4.11 -24.65
C ALA A 54 -5.94 -5.55 -25.06
N GLU A 55 -5.25 -5.69 -26.20
CA GLU A 55 -4.57 -6.93 -26.59
C GLU A 55 -3.22 -7.12 -25.87
N GLU A 56 -2.79 -6.13 -25.09
CA GLU A 56 -1.53 -6.13 -24.37
C GLU A 56 -1.49 -7.12 -23.20
N PRO A 57 -0.28 -7.59 -22.80
CA PRO A 57 -0.09 -8.50 -21.67
C PRO A 57 -0.21 -7.77 -20.31
N TRP A 58 -1.41 -7.27 -20.01
CA TRP A 58 -1.74 -6.55 -18.77
C TRP A 58 -1.43 -7.36 -17.51
N ALA A 59 -1.58 -8.69 -17.57
CA ALA A 59 -1.31 -9.58 -16.44
C ALA A 59 0.17 -9.56 -16.02
N ASN A 60 1.09 -9.51 -16.98
CA ASN A 60 2.52 -9.41 -16.70
C ASN A 60 2.87 -8.05 -16.06
N ARG A 61 2.27 -6.97 -16.57
CA ARG A 61 2.45 -5.62 -16.00
C ARG A 61 1.91 -5.53 -14.58
N LEU A 62 0.73 -6.10 -14.34
CA LEU A 62 0.14 -6.20 -13.01
C LEU A 62 1.06 -6.96 -12.06
N ALA A 63 1.60 -8.12 -12.49
CA ALA A 63 2.50 -8.92 -11.66
C ALA A 63 3.80 -8.17 -11.32
N VAL A 64 4.43 -7.52 -12.30
CA VAL A 64 5.62 -6.70 -12.09
C VAL A 64 5.32 -5.55 -11.12
N MET A 65 4.21 -4.85 -11.31
CA MET A 65 3.83 -3.72 -10.46
C MET A 65 3.46 -4.16 -9.05
N ALA A 66 2.76 -5.28 -8.89
CA ALA A 66 2.51 -5.88 -7.58
C ALA A 66 3.82 -6.21 -6.85
N GLY A 67 4.82 -6.73 -7.57
CA GLY A 67 6.17 -6.95 -7.04
C GLY A 67 6.87 -5.65 -6.63
N ILE A 68 6.78 -4.59 -7.43
CA ILE A 68 7.32 -3.27 -7.10
C ILE A 68 6.64 -2.71 -5.84
N TYR A 69 5.31 -2.79 -5.73
CA TYR A 69 4.58 -2.32 -4.54
C TYR A 69 4.92 -3.14 -3.29
N ALA A 70 5.10 -4.45 -3.43
CA ALA A 70 5.57 -5.29 -2.33
C ALA A 70 6.98 -4.88 -1.87
N GLY A 71 7.91 -4.64 -2.80
CA GLY A 71 9.24 -4.10 -2.50
C GLY A 71 9.17 -2.72 -1.84
N ALA A 72 8.32 -1.84 -2.36
CA ALA A 72 8.08 -0.51 -1.79
C ALA A 72 7.48 -0.57 -0.38
N ALA A 73 6.68 -1.59 -0.06
CA ALA A 73 6.17 -1.80 1.30
C ALA A 73 7.29 -2.14 2.29
N PHE A 74 8.29 -2.91 1.89
CA PHE A 74 9.50 -3.13 2.71
C PHE A 74 10.32 -1.86 2.87
N LEU A 75 10.51 -1.09 1.79
CA LEU A 75 11.17 0.21 1.84
C LEU A 75 10.42 1.17 2.79
N ASN A 76 9.10 1.15 2.79
CA ASN A 76 8.27 1.95 3.68
C ASN A 76 8.55 1.59 5.16
N VAL A 77 8.63 0.29 5.49
CA VAL A 77 8.98 -0.17 6.84
C VAL A 77 10.38 0.33 7.23
N PHE A 78 11.35 0.28 6.32
CA PHE A 78 12.69 0.80 6.56
C PHE A 78 12.68 2.30 6.84
N ILE A 79 11.92 3.09 6.08
CA ILE A 79 11.77 4.53 6.30
C ILE A 79 11.14 4.80 7.67
N TYR A 80 10.06 4.09 8.01
CA TYR A 80 9.41 4.20 9.33
C TYR A 80 10.37 3.86 10.47
N TRP A 81 11.18 2.81 10.29
CA TRP A 81 12.21 2.44 11.26
C TRP A 81 13.28 3.52 11.43
N ALA A 82 13.77 4.09 10.32
CA ALA A 82 14.80 5.13 10.35
C ALA A 82 14.29 6.41 11.04
N LEU A 83 13.00 6.72 10.89
CA LEU A 83 12.37 7.91 11.46
C LEU A 83 11.82 7.72 12.88
N ARG A 84 11.85 6.50 13.44
CA ARG A 84 11.27 6.20 14.76
C ARG A 84 11.89 7.00 15.93
N SER A 85 13.12 7.49 15.77
CA SER A 85 13.79 8.32 16.78
C SER A 85 13.28 9.76 16.78
N LEU A 86 12.84 10.25 15.62
CA LEU A 86 12.29 11.58 15.42
C LEU A 86 10.80 11.63 15.75
N ILE A 87 10.06 10.59 15.36
CA ILE A 87 8.62 10.47 15.53
C ILE A 87 8.35 9.39 16.58
N ARG A 88 8.32 9.79 17.84
CA ARG A 88 8.01 8.86 18.94
C ARG A 88 6.53 8.47 18.86
N PRO A 89 6.18 7.17 18.90
CA PRO A 89 4.78 6.76 19.00
C PRO A 89 4.20 7.33 20.28
N LEU A 90 3.09 8.08 20.17
CA LEU A 90 2.35 8.57 21.32
C LEU A 90 1.55 7.41 21.92
N PRO A 91 1.64 7.18 23.25
CA PRO A 91 0.79 6.21 23.93
C PRO A 91 -0.69 6.52 23.72
N GLY A 92 -1.52 5.50 23.47
CA GLY A 92 -2.98 5.64 23.53
C GLY A 92 -3.79 5.51 22.22
N PHE A 93 -3.16 5.23 21.07
CA PHE A 93 -3.87 4.87 19.81
C PHE A 93 -3.46 3.51 19.25
N GLY A 94 -3.17 2.55 20.15
CA GLY A 94 -2.90 1.16 19.79
C GLY A 94 -1.42 0.79 19.63
N GLY A 95 -0.45 1.54 20.16
CA GLY A 95 0.96 1.15 20.04
C GLY A 95 1.82 1.62 21.20
N ALA A 96 1.56 1.05 22.39
CA ALA A 96 2.18 1.32 23.70
C ALA A 96 2.16 2.79 24.14
#